data_AF-A0A851GLL1-F1
#
_entry.id   AF-A0A851GLL1-F1
#
_cell.length_a   1.000
_cell.length_b   1.000
_cell.length_c   1.000
_cell.angle_alpha   90.00
_cell.angle_beta   90.00
_cell.angle_gamma   90.00
#
_symmetry.space_group_name_H-M   'P 1'
#
loop_
_entity.id
_entity.type
_entity.pdbx_description
1 polymer ?
#
loop_
_entity_poly.entity_id
_entity_poly.type
_entity_poly.pdbx_seq_one_letter_code
_entity_poly.pdbx_strand_id
1 'polypeptide(L)'
;MKLSSITLVCAAITTPVLLGETGDPKTSTQPDRQAIEQGVQQHEKGAQKLAFEQDDLSADVQDLIDEQTDPEVIKLLGEVELIMAEATDLLEQTDTGGATIAVETEVIEKIFDAAKKKQQQSGGG
;
A
#
# COMPACT_ATOMS: atom_id res chain seq x y z
N MET A 1 44.73 -1.55 -25.05
CA MET A 1 44.39 -1.33 -26.47
C MET A 1 44.20 -2.66 -27.16
N LYS A 2 42.99 -2.95 -27.65
CA LYS A 2 42.70 -3.85 -28.79
C LYS A 2 41.21 -3.75 -29.13
N LEU A 3 40.92 -3.12 -30.28
CA LEU A 3 39.67 -3.24 -31.00
C LEU A 3 39.64 -4.61 -31.71
N SER A 4 38.47 -5.23 -31.83
CA SER A 4 38.06 -6.07 -32.98
C SER A 4 36.58 -6.43 -32.77
N SER A 5 35.63 -5.69 -33.35
CA SER A 5 35.10 -5.78 -34.73
C SER A 5 34.22 -7.01 -35.00
N ILE A 6 32.96 -6.67 -35.27
CA ILE A 6 31.80 -7.45 -35.72
C ILE A 6 32.13 -8.31 -36.94
N THR A 7 31.61 -9.54 -37.01
CA THR A 7 31.40 -10.26 -38.27
C THR A 7 30.00 -10.87 -38.30
N LEU A 8 29.19 -10.26 -39.16
CA LEU A 8 27.92 -10.68 -39.71
C LEU A 8 28.11 -11.98 -40.51
N VAL A 9 27.34 -13.03 -40.22
CA VAL A 9 27.12 -14.13 -41.17
C VAL A 9 25.61 -14.30 -41.36
N CYS A 10 25.10 -13.70 -42.42
CA CYS A 10 23.80 -13.99 -42.99
C CYS A 10 23.87 -15.34 -43.71
N ALA A 11 23.24 -16.38 -43.14
CA ALA A 11 22.92 -17.59 -43.90
C ALA A 11 21.50 -17.44 -44.47
N ALA A 12 21.42 -17.10 -45.74
CA ALA A 12 20.20 -17.20 -46.52
C ALA A 12 19.91 -18.68 -46.78
N ILE A 13 18.77 -19.20 -46.29
CA ILE A 13 18.25 -20.50 -46.70
C ILE A 13 16.79 -20.29 -47.13
N THR A 14 16.67 -20.11 -48.44
CA THR A 14 15.57 -20.46 -49.35
C THR A 14 14.22 -20.85 -48.73
N THR A 15 13.23 -19.99 -48.95
CA THR A 15 11.80 -20.32 -48.97
C THR A 15 11.47 -21.35 -50.06
N PRO A 16 10.50 -22.25 -49.78
CA PRO A 16 9.37 -22.40 -50.69
C PRO A 16 8.11 -21.83 -50.03
N VAL A 17 7.51 -20.85 -50.71
CA VAL A 17 6.10 -20.47 -50.52
C VAL A 17 5.26 -21.71 -50.82
N LEU A 18 4.51 -22.19 -49.83
CA LEU A 18 3.25 -22.88 -50.06
C LEU A 18 2.17 -22.14 -49.26
N LEU A 19 1.23 -21.59 -50.02
CA LEU A 19 0.04 -20.91 -49.56
C LEU A 19 -0.81 -21.87 -48.71
N GLY A 20 -1.08 -21.49 -47.46
CA GLY A 20 -1.88 -22.26 -46.51
C GLY A 20 -2.40 -21.32 -45.42
N GLU A 21 -3.55 -20.75 -45.71
CA GLU A 21 -4.48 -20.03 -44.83
C GLU A 21 -4.51 -20.55 -43.39
N THR A 22 -4.32 -19.65 -42.42
CA THR A 22 -5.19 -19.48 -41.24
C THR A 22 -4.91 -18.12 -40.61
N GLY A 23 -5.96 -17.32 -40.44
CA GLY A 23 -5.91 -16.04 -39.74
C GLY A 23 -5.45 -16.17 -38.28
N ASP A 24 -5.04 -15.02 -37.73
CA ASP A 24 -4.61 -14.83 -36.35
C ASP A 24 -5.53 -15.51 -35.32
N PRO A 25 -4.98 -15.82 -34.13
CA PRO A 25 -5.46 -15.00 -33.04
C PRO A 25 -4.32 -14.45 -32.19
N LYS A 26 -4.46 -13.16 -31.90
CA LYS A 26 -3.78 -12.43 -30.82
C LYS A 26 -3.41 -13.36 -29.66
N THR A 27 -2.15 -13.33 -29.24
CA THR A 27 -1.78 -13.67 -27.86
C THR A 27 -2.60 -12.74 -26.97
N SER A 28 -3.75 -13.23 -26.51
CA SER A 28 -4.56 -12.53 -25.54
C SER A 28 -3.80 -12.60 -24.23
N THR A 29 -3.25 -11.46 -23.80
CA THR A 29 -2.77 -11.25 -22.43
C THR A 29 -3.98 -11.24 -21.49
N GLN A 30 -4.70 -12.36 -21.41
CA GLN A 30 -5.76 -12.53 -20.43
C GLN A 30 -5.12 -13.03 -19.14
N PRO A 31 -5.30 -12.33 -18.01
CA PRO A 31 -4.80 -12.78 -16.73
C PRO A 31 -5.43 -14.14 -16.40
N ASP A 32 -4.59 -15.07 -15.96
CA ASP A 32 -5.01 -16.40 -15.50
C ASP A 32 -6.00 -16.24 -14.34
N ARG A 33 -7.19 -16.83 -14.47
CA ARG A 33 -8.24 -16.77 -13.44
C ARG A 33 -7.72 -17.25 -12.09
N GLN A 34 -6.87 -18.28 -12.06
CA GLN A 34 -6.31 -18.79 -10.81
C GLN A 34 -5.41 -17.75 -10.13
N ALA A 35 -4.60 -17.03 -10.92
CA ALA A 35 -3.75 -15.96 -10.41
C ALA A 35 -4.58 -14.78 -9.87
N ILE A 36 -5.71 -14.45 -10.51
CA ILE A 36 -6.62 -13.40 -10.02
C ILE A 36 -7.25 -13.81 -8.69
N GLU A 37 -7.79 -15.03 -8.60
CA GLU A 37 -8.41 -15.54 -7.38
C GLU A 37 -7.41 -15.57 -6.21
N GLN A 38 -6.17 -15.98 -6.46
CA GLN A 38 -5.09 -15.93 -5.47
C GLN A 38 -4.76 -14.49 -5.06
N GLY A 39 -4.70 -13.56 -6.01
CA GLY A 39 -4.46 -12.14 -5.73
C GLY A 39 -5.53 -11.51 -4.84
N VAL A 40 -6.81 -11.82 -5.10
CA VAL A 40 -7.94 -11.36 -4.27
C VAL A 40 -7.83 -11.90 -2.84
N GLN A 41 -7.60 -13.22 -2.68
CA GLN A 41 -7.44 -13.82 -1.34
C GLN A 41 -6.23 -13.26 -0.59
N GLN A 42 -5.14 -12.95 -1.30
CA GLN A 42 -3.96 -12.36 -0.69
C GLN A 42 -4.22 -10.92 -0.24
N HIS A 43 -4.95 -10.15 -1.05
CA HIS A 43 -5.34 -8.78 -0.70
C HIS A 43 -6.28 -8.75 0.50
N GLU A 44 -7.32 -9.59 0.54
CA GLU A 44 -8.21 -9.74 1.70
C GLU A 44 -7.44 -10.07 2.98
N LYS A 45 -6.54 -11.05 2.93
CA LYS A 45 -5.68 -11.41 4.09
C LYS A 45 -4.77 -10.26 4.50
N GLY A 46 -4.22 -9.52 3.53
CA GLY A 46 -3.37 -8.38 3.78
C GLY A 46 -4.13 -7.24 4.46
N ALA A 47 -5.32 -6.91 3.98
CA ALA A 47 -6.17 -5.88 4.55
C ALA A 47 -6.63 -6.24 5.96
N GLN A 48 -7.06 -7.47 6.20
CA GLN A 48 -7.41 -7.94 7.54
C GLN A 48 -6.22 -7.89 8.50
N LYS A 49 -5.04 -8.33 8.06
CA LYS A 49 -3.82 -8.22 8.87
C LYS A 49 -3.53 -6.77 9.24
N LEU A 50 -3.66 -5.85 8.29
CA LEU A 50 -3.43 -4.42 8.54
C LEU A 50 -4.48 -3.84 9.50
N ALA A 51 -5.74 -4.26 9.39
CA ALA A 51 -6.79 -3.87 10.35
C ALA A 51 -6.44 -4.28 11.79
N PHE A 52 -5.96 -5.52 11.98
CA PHE A 52 -5.49 -5.99 13.30
C PHE A 52 -4.29 -5.18 13.82
N GLU A 53 -3.37 -4.79 12.93
CA GLU A 53 -2.22 -3.96 13.31
C GLU A 53 -2.64 -2.52 13.67
N GLN A 54 -3.68 -1.98 13.03
CA GLN A 54 -4.23 -0.67 13.38
C GLN A 54 -4.99 -0.70 14.72
N ASP A 55 -5.70 -1.79 15.03
CA ASP A 55 -6.36 -1.99 16.33
C ASP A 55 -5.33 -2.05 17.48
N ASP A 56 -4.23 -2.80 17.30
CA ASP A 56 -3.12 -2.87 18.26
C ASP A 56 -2.47 -1.49 18.48
N LEU A 57 -2.22 -0.74 17.40
CA LEU A 57 -1.67 0.61 17.50
C LEU A 57 -2.68 1.59 18.14
N SER A 58 -3.98 1.40 17.95
CA SER A 58 -5.01 2.20 18.60
C SER A 58 -5.03 1.98 20.12
N ALA A 59 -4.76 0.75 20.56
CA ALA A 59 -4.56 0.46 21.98
C ALA A 59 -3.33 1.19 22.54
N ASP A 60 -2.22 1.24 21.80
CA ASP A 60 -1.05 2.04 22.19
C ASP A 60 -1.38 3.55 22.31
N VAL A 61 -2.26 4.08 21.44
CA VAL A 61 -2.73 5.46 21.54
C VAL A 61 -3.58 5.69 22.79
N GLN A 62 -4.44 4.74 23.15
CA GLN A 62 -5.22 4.81 24.40
C GLN A 62 -4.30 4.84 25.64
N ASP A 63 -3.27 3.98 25.66
CA ASP A 63 -2.26 3.99 26.73
C ASP A 63 -1.53 5.35 26.79
N LEU A 64 -1.16 5.92 25.62
CA LEU A 64 -0.55 7.25 25.56
C LEU A 64 -1.45 8.36 26.11
N ILE A 65 -2.76 8.28 25.85
CA ILE A 65 -3.78 9.21 26.37
C ILE A 65 -3.83 9.12 27.90
N ASP A 66 -3.89 7.91 28.46
CA ASP A 66 -3.96 7.67 29.90
C ASP A 66 -2.72 8.21 30.65
N GLU A 67 -1.57 8.23 30.00
CA GLU A 67 -0.33 8.80 30.55
C GLU A 67 -0.23 10.32 30.42
N GLN A 68 -1.04 10.97 29.58
CA GLN A 68 -0.97 12.42 29.39
C GLN A 68 -1.71 13.18 30.50
N THR A 69 -1.20 14.39 30.79
CA THR A 69 -1.87 15.34 31.70
C THR A 69 -2.21 16.66 31.02
N ASP A 70 -1.67 16.92 29.82
CA ASP A 70 -2.01 18.11 29.05
C ASP A 70 -3.35 17.93 28.32
N PRO A 71 -4.36 18.76 28.59
CA PRO A 71 -5.68 18.61 27.98
C PRO A 71 -5.68 18.74 26.45
N GLU A 72 -4.75 19.49 25.87
CA GLU A 72 -4.69 19.70 24.43
C GLU A 72 -4.01 18.52 23.73
N VAL A 73 -2.96 17.94 24.32
CA VAL A 73 -2.37 16.68 23.84
C VAL A 73 -3.36 15.53 23.98
N ILE A 74 -4.08 15.42 25.10
CA ILE A 74 -5.14 14.41 25.30
C ILE A 74 -6.20 14.53 24.19
N LYS A 75 -6.66 15.76 23.91
CA LYS A 75 -7.64 16.00 22.85
C LYS A 75 -7.12 15.55 21.48
N LEU A 76 -5.89 15.90 21.13
CA LEU A 76 -5.30 15.53 19.84
C LEU A 76 -5.14 14.02 19.69
N LEU A 77 -4.70 13.33 20.74
CA LEU A 77 -4.60 11.87 20.74
C LEU A 77 -5.98 11.19 20.70
N GLY A 78 -7.01 11.77 21.34
CA GLY A 78 -8.39 11.27 21.21
C GLY A 78 -8.95 11.45 19.80
N GLU A 79 -8.56 12.51 19.07
CA GLU A 79 -8.88 12.64 17.64
C GLU A 79 -8.15 11.55 16.81
N VAL A 80 -6.89 11.24 17.14
CA VAL A 80 -6.13 10.13 16.50
C VAL A 80 -6.87 8.81 16.67
N GLU A 81 -7.28 8.46 17.89
CA GLU A 81 -8.02 7.21 18.19
C GLU A 81 -9.28 7.06 17.32
N LEU A 82 -10.08 8.13 17.21
CA LEU A 82 -11.31 8.11 16.40
C LEU A 82 -11.05 7.88 14.91
N ILE A 83 -10.02 8.51 14.37
CA ILE A 83 -9.65 8.38 12.95
C ILE A 83 -9.03 7.00 12.69
N MET A 84 -8.26 6.47 13.65
CA MET A 84 -7.73 5.11 13.56
C MET A 84 -8.84 4.05 13.56
N ALA A 85 -9.91 4.25 14.34
CA ALA A 85 -11.08 3.37 14.27
C ALA A 85 -11.71 3.37 12.87
N GLU A 86 -11.83 4.54 12.22
CA GLU A 86 -12.30 4.63 10.83
C GLU A 86 -11.35 3.92 9.85
N ALA A 87 -10.04 4.04 10.03
CA ALA A 87 -9.05 3.32 9.21
C ALA A 87 -9.21 1.80 9.35
N THR A 88 -9.36 1.30 10.57
CA THR A 88 -9.60 -0.13 10.86
C THR A 88 -10.88 -0.61 10.18
N ASP A 89 -12.00 0.13 10.32
CA ASP A 89 -13.28 -0.22 9.69
C ASP A 89 -13.18 -0.35 8.16
N LEU A 90 -12.41 0.53 7.51
CA LEU A 90 -12.18 0.48 6.06
C LEU A 90 -11.34 -0.73 5.66
N LEU A 91 -10.29 -1.03 6.42
CA LEU A 91 -9.41 -2.17 6.19
C LEU A 91 -10.11 -3.51 6.41
N GLU A 92 -11.00 -3.62 7.40
CA GLU A 92 -11.84 -4.80 7.61
C GLU A 92 -12.77 -5.06 6.41
N GLN A 93 -13.20 -4.01 5.73
CA GLN A 93 -13.97 -4.08 4.49
C GLN A 93 -13.11 -4.35 3.26
N THR A 94 -11.80 -4.57 3.42
CA THR A 94 -10.84 -4.73 2.33
C THR A 94 -10.73 -3.49 1.43
N ASP A 95 -11.20 -2.32 1.92
CA ASP A 95 -10.97 -1.04 1.23
C ASP A 95 -9.55 -0.55 1.58
N THR A 96 -8.66 -0.62 0.61
CA THR A 96 -7.30 -0.06 0.67
C THR A 96 -7.13 1.05 -0.36
N GLY A 97 -8.23 1.69 -0.75
CA GLY A 97 -8.30 2.70 -1.79
C GLY A 97 -7.97 4.11 -1.27
N GLY A 98 -8.31 5.11 -2.08
CA GLY A 98 -8.00 6.51 -1.77
C GLY A 98 -8.64 7.04 -0.49
N ALA A 99 -9.81 6.50 -0.09
CA ALA A 99 -10.46 6.88 1.16
C ALA A 99 -9.63 6.43 2.37
N THR A 100 -9.26 5.15 2.42
CA THR A 100 -8.39 4.59 3.47
C THR A 100 -7.06 5.33 3.57
N ILE A 101 -6.42 5.61 2.42
CA ILE A 101 -5.16 6.37 2.40
C ILE A 101 -5.34 7.79 2.95
N ALA A 102 -6.46 8.45 2.67
CA ALA A 102 -6.73 9.79 3.19
C ALA A 102 -6.94 9.76 4.71
N VAL A 103 -7.68 8.78 5.23
CA VAL A 103 -7.87 8.58 6.67
C VAL A 103 -6.53 8.30 7.37
N GLU A 104 -5.71 7.38 6.85
CA GLU A 104 -4.38 7.10 7.41
C GLU A 104 -3.45 8.33 7.33
N THR A 105 -3.57 9.15 6.30
CA THR A 105 -2.82 10.42 6.20
C THR A 105 -3.25 11.37 7.31
N GLU A 106 -4.56 11.47 7.59
CA GLU A 106 -5.09 12.30 8.67
C GLU A 106 -4.60 11.81 10.05
N VAL A 107 -4.55 10.49 10.28
CA VAL A 107 -3.94 9.90 11.50
C VAL A 107 -2.52 10.43 11.71
N ILE A 108 -1.69 10.39 10.66
CA ILE A 108 -0.29 10.84 10.73
C ILE A 108 -0.20 12.34 11.04
N GLU A 109 -1.04 13.17 10.40
CA GLU A 109 -1.06 14.62 10.64
C GLU A 109 -1.45 14.94 12.09
N LYS A 110 -2.43 14.25 12.64
CA LYS A 110 -2.90 14.44 14.02
C LYS A 110 -1.88 13.99 15.06
N ILE A 111 -1.20 12.85 14.83
CA ILE A 111 -0.09 12.41 15.68
C ILE A 111 1.04 13.46 15.66
N PHE A 112 1.35 14.02 14.49
CA PHE A 112 2.35 15.07 14.38
C PHE A 112 1.97 16.33 15.17
N ASP A 113 0.72 16.76 15.09
CA ASP A 113 0.22 17.89 15.88
C ASP A 113 0.30 17.63 17.38
N ALA A 114 -0.10 16.43 17.83
CA ALA A 114 0.02 16.01 19.24
C ALA A 114 1.49 16.06 19.72
N ALA A 115 2.40 15.50 18.93
CA ALA A 115 3.83 15.49 19.23
C ALA A 115 4.41 16.91 19.29
N LYS A 116 4.06 17.77 18.33
CA LYS A 116 4.47 19.17 18.29
C LYS A 116 3.97 19.93 19.50
N LYS A 117 2.73 19.69 19.94
CA LYS A 117 2.17 20.32 21.14
C LYS A 117 2.93 19.90 22.40
N LYS A 118 3.19 18.59 22.56
CA LYS A 118 3.98 18.04 23.68
C LYS A 118 5.40 18.62 23.73
N GLN A 119 6.04 18.80 22.57
CA GLN A 119 7.38 19.38 22.48
C GLN A 119 7.43 20.84 22.95
N GLN A 120 6.43 21.65 22.61
CA GLN A 120 6.35 23.05 23.04
C GLN A 120 6.30 23.20 24.56
N GLN A 121 5.73 22.22 25.27
CA GLN A 121 5.70 22.21 26.74
C GLN A 121 7.05 21.85 27.36
N SER A 122 7.85 21.03 26.69
CA SER A 122 9.15 20.57 27.20
C SER A 122 10.29 21.60 26.97
N GLY A 123 10.05 22.64 26.15
CA GLY A 123 11.04 23.67 25.81
C GLY A 123 10.98 24.97 26.64
N GLY A 124 10.10 25.04 27.64
CA GLY A 124 9.94 26.20 28.52
C GLY A 124 10.53 25.96 29.91
N GLY A 125 11.87 25.89 29.99
CA GLY A 125 12.63 25.78 31.24
C GLY A 125 13.82 26.72 31.23
#